data_AF-A0A645IKY8-F1
#
_entry.id   AF-A0A645IKY8-F1
#
_cell.length_a   1.000
_cell.length_b   1.000
_cell.length_c   1.000
_cell.angle_alpha   90.00
_cell.angle_beta   90.00
_cell.angle_gamma   90.00
#
_symmetry.space_group_name_H-M   'P 1'
#
loop_
_entity.id
_entity.type
_entity.pdbx_description
1 polymer ?
#
loop_
_entity_poly.entity_id
_entity_poly.type
_entity_poly.pdbx_seq_one_letter_code
_entity_poly.pdbx_strand_id
1 'polypeptide(L)'
;MRSLVVDKIQACELVVFNRTSEKTDKLEFHKIVRGLNRRCAIAFEWPDGHVEYDEIEDPLPFDLKAPVVEIADADFAIWYRDILEEMDKYSGAVVRFTGLTAISGKLPTGCFLAGRHVMTCCAEDIAYSALVCEWAPELIRSNLQHRTWTRITAKVELRFHTVYGRRGPVLKVISAGPGEKPAKEVATFY
;
A
#
# COMPACT_ATOMS: atom_id res chain seq x y z
N MET A 1 -15.86 -15.50 -10.87
CA MET A 1 -16.59 -16.03 -9.68
C MET A 1 -15.80 -15.95 -8.37
N ARG A 2 -14.47 -15.83 -8.35
CA ARG A 2 -13.66 -15.80 -7.11
C ARG A 2 -13.80 -14.51 -6.26
N SER A 3 -14.33 -13.42 -6.81
CA SER A 3 -14.25 -12.06 -6.19
C SER A 3 -15.39 -11.67 -5.23
N LEU A 4 -16.56 -12.33 -5.23
CA LEU A 4 -17.70 -11.89 -4.39
C LEU A 4 -17.44 -11.93 -2.87
N VAL A 5 -16.39 -12.61 -2.42
CA VAL A 5 -15.94 -12.62 -1.01
C VAL A 5 -14.79 -11.63 -0.79
N VAL A 6 -13.92 -11.45 -1.78
CA VAL A 6 -12.80 -10.50 -1.76
C VAL A 6 -13.31 -9.08 -1.50
N ASP A 7 -14.26 -8.62 -2.32
CA ASP A 7 -14.85 -7.28 -2.25
C ASP A 7 -15.54 -7.04 -0.89
N LYS A 8 -16.10 -8.09 -0.29
CA LYS A 8 -16.75 -8.03 1.03
C LYS A 8 -15.74 -7.91 2.16
N ILE A 9 -14.61 -8.63 2.10
CA ILE A 9 -13.56 -8.57 3.12
C ILE A 9 -12.90 -7.18 3.13
N GLN A 10 -12.69 -6.56 1.96
CA GLN A 10 -12.12 -5.21 1.84
C GLN A 10 -12.86 -4.12 2.66
N ALA A 11 -14.19 -4.27 2.84
CA ALA A 11 -15.02 -3.35 3.61
C ALA A 11 -15.48 -3.93 4.97
N CYS A 12 -14.97 -5.10 5.37
CA CYS A 12 -15.43 -5.82 6.56
C CYS A 12 -14.79 -5.30 7.85
N GLU A 13 -15.57 -5.18 8.92
CA GLU A 13 -15.06 -4.85 10.26
C GLU A 13 -14.69 -6.09 11.08
N LEU A 14 -15.36 -7.24 10.85
CA LEU A 14 -15.10 -8.51 11.54
C LEU A 14 -15.32 -9.72 10.63
N VAL A 15 -14.27 -10.51 10.40
CA VAL A 15 -14.35 -11.84 9.77
C VAL A 15 -14.37 -12.91 10.85
N VAL A 16 -15.39 -13.77 10.85
CA VAL A 16 -15.47 -14.93 11.75
C VAL A 16 -15.29 -16.21 10.94
N PHE A 17 -14.30 -17.02 11.29
CA PHE A 17 -14.12 -18.38 10.80
C PHE A 17 -14.74 -19.36 11.81
N ASN A 18 -15.86 -19.99 11.44
CA ASN A 18 -16.59 -20.93 12.30
C ASN A 18 -16.15 -22.39 12.05
N ARG A 19 -16.26 -23.24 13.08
CA ARG A 19 -15.86 -24.65 13.14
C ARG A 19 -14.35 -24.85 13.07
N THR A 20 -13.61 -23.95 13.72
CA THR A 20 -12.15 -24.03 13.82
C THR A 20 -11.71 -25.12 14.79
N SER A 21 -10.46 -25.53 14.71
CA SER A 21 -9.89 -26.58 15.58
C SER A 21 -8.39 -26.36 15.79
N GLU A 22 -7.76 -27.17 16.63
CA GLU A 22 -6.29 -27.22 16.78
C GLU A 22 -5.53 -27.44 15.46
N LYS A 23 -6.19 -27.99 14.43
CA LYS A 23 -5.61 -28.20 13.09
C LYS A 23 -5.78 -27.01 12.14
N THR A 24 -6.47 -25.95 12.55
CA THR A 24 -6.66 -24.75 11.75
C THR A 24 -5.37 -23.94 11.74
N ASP A 25 -4.75 -23.76 10.57
CA ASP A 25 -3.64 -22.83 10.39
C ASP A 25 -4.14 -21.38 10.45
N LYS A 26 -4.26 -20.86 11.68
CA LYS A 26 -4.68 -19.48 11.95
C LYS A 26 -3.79 -18.46 11.23
N LEU A 27 -2.50 -18.76 11.02
CA LEU A 27 -1.56 -17.87 10.35
C LEU A 27 -1.84 -17.80 8.84
N GLU A 28 -2.27 -18.88 8.20
CA GLU A 28 -2.75 -18.85 6.80
C GLU A 28 -4.01 -17.97 6.66
N PHE A 29 -5.01 -18.17 7.52
CA PHE A 29 -6.24 -17.35 7.52
C PHE A 29 -5.96 -15.87 7.80
N HIS A 30 -5.11 -15.59 8.79
CA HIS A 30 -4.62 -14.25 9.10
C HIS A 30 -4.00 -13.59 7.86
N LYS A 31 -3.03 -14.23 7.20
CA LYS A 31 -2.38 -13.72 5.99
C LYS A 31 -3.36 -13.44 4.86
N ILE A 32 -4.37 -14.30 4.66
CA ILE A 32 -5.41 -14.10 3.64
C ILE A 32 -6.23 -12.84 3.95
N VAL A 33 -6.69 -12.65 5.18
CA VAL A 33 -7.51 -11.48 5.54
C VAL A 33 -6.68 -10.20 5.57
N ARG A 34 -5.48 -10.20 6.15
CA ARG A 34 -4.56 -9.04 6.15
C ARG A 34 -4.09 -8.68 4.73
N GLY A 35 -4.00 -9.68 3.85
CA GLY A 35 -3.83 -9.55 2.40
C GLY A 35 -5.03 -8.94 1.67
N LEU A 36 -6.14 -8.66 2.35
CA LEU A 36 -7.33 -8.00 1.79
C LEU A 36 -7.72 -6.70 2.55
N ASN A 37 -7.61 -6.67 3.88
CA ASN A 37 -7.98 -5.57 4.76
C ASN A 37 -7.18 -5.67 6.07
N ARG A 38 -6.28 -4.71 6.35
CA ARG A 38 -5.41 -4.79 7.54
C ARG A 38 -6.16 -4.39 8.82
N ARG A 39 -7.25 -3.63 8.70
CA ARG A 39 -8.06 -3.10 9.82
C ARG A 39 -9.16 -4.05 10.32
N CYS A 40 -9.44 -5.14 9.60
CA CYS A 40 -10.48 -6.10 9.97
C CYS A 40 -10.12 -6.85 11.27
N ALA A 41 -11.07 -6.98 12.20
CA ALA A 41 -10.94 -7.96 13.28
C ALA A 41 -11.13 -9.38 12.69
N ILE A 42 -10.40 -10.36 13.23
CA ILE A 42 -10.54 -11.77 12.86
C ILE A 42 -10.85 -12.55 14.12
N ALA A 43 -11.83 -13.44 14.05
CA ALA A 43 -12.21 -14.33 15.14
C ALA A 43 -12.35 -15.78 14.65
N PHE A 44 -11.98 -16.71 15.51
CA PHE A 44 -12.04 -18.15 15.28
C PHE A 44 -13.05 -18.74 16.27
N GLU A 45 -14.18 -19.23 15.76
CA GLU A 45 -15.28 -19.82 16.54
C GLU A 45 -15.20 -21.36 16.49
N TRP A 46 -15.03 -21.94 17.68
CA TRP A 46 -14.87 -23.37 17.90
C TRP A 46 -16.24 -24.09 18.02
N PRO A 47 -16.32 -25.40 17.76
CA PRO A 47 -17.59 -26.16 17.80
C PRO A 47 -18.32 -26.20 19.16
N ASP A 48 -17.64 -25.85 20.25
CA ASP A 48 -18.18 -25.72 21.60
C ASP A 48 -18.70 -24.31 21.94
N GLY A 49 -18.57 -23.36 21.01
CA GLY A 49 -18.97 -21.97 21.17
C GLY A 49 -17.89 -21.06 21.77
N HIS A 50 -16.66 -21.57 21.99
CA HIS A 50 -15.52 -20.72 22.33
C HIS A 50 -15.14 -19.84 21.13
N VAL A 51 -14.88 -18.55 21.38
CA VAL A 51 -14.45 -17.58 20.36
C VAL A 51 -13.10 -17.00 20.78
N GLU A 52 -12.13 -17.12 19.88
CA GLU A 52 -10.77 -16.62 20.05
C GLU A 52 -10.49 -15.53 19.01
N TYR A 53 -9.97 -14.38 19.44
CA TYR A 53 -9.57 -13.32 18.51
C TYR A 53 -8.16 -13.56 17.97
N ASP A 54 -7.92 -13.10 16.75
CA ASP A 54 -6.60 -13.05 16.14
C ASP A 54 -5.75 -11.94 16.77
N GLU A 55 -4.83 -12.31 17.65
CA GLU A 55 -3.83 -11.43 18.26
C GLU A 55 -2.46 -11.49 17.56
N ILE A 56 -2.38 -12.10 16.37
CA ILE A 56 -1.13 -12.16 15.60
C ILE A 56 -0.75 -10.74 15.17
N GLU A 57 0.38 -10.25 15.67
CA GLU A 57 0.96 -8.98 15.22
C GLU A 57 1.51 -9.12 13.80
N ASP A 58 1.24 -8.10 12.98
CA ASP A 58 1.61 -8.03 11.57
C ASP A 58 2.71 -6.95 11.40
N PRO A 59 3.97 -7.22 11.82
CA PRO A 59 5.03 -6.23 11.78
C PRO A 59 5.27 -5.76 10.35
N LEU A 60 5.43 -4.46 10.18
CA LEU A 60 5.75 -3.90 8.87
C LEU A 60 7.14 -4.39 8.44
N PRO A 61 7.33 -4.75 7.15
CA PRO A 61 8.63 -5.23 6.65
C PRO A 61 9.70 -4.11 6.58
N PHE A 62 9.33 -2.87 6.92
CA PHE A 62 10.17 -1.68 6.95
C PHE A 62 10.02 -0.93 8.28
N ASP A 63 11.11 -0.33 8.76
CA ASP A 63 11.11 0.45 10.00
C ASP A 63 10.57 1.87 9.78
N LEU A 64 9.35 2.14 10.26
CA LEU A 64 8.74 3.48 10.25
C LEU A 64 9.46 4.52 11.11
N LYS A 65 10.32 4.10 12.06
CA LYS A 65 11.09 5.01 12.93
C LYS A 65 12.43 5.42 12.33
N ALA A 66 12.83 4.81 11.21
CA ALA A 66 14.04 5.16 10.51
C ALA A 66 14.00 6.63 10.00
N PRO A 67 15.13 7.37 10.00
CA PRO A 67 15.19 8.72 9.44
C PRO A 67 14.80 8.80 7.97
N VAL A 68 14.98 7.70 7.23
CA VAL A 68 14.40 7.42 5.93
C VAL A 68 13.88 5.98 5.95
N VAL A 69 12.57 5.81 5.80
CA VAL A 69 11.90 4.51 5.70
C VAL A 69 12.16 3.96 4.29
N GLU A 70 13.08 3.00 4.19
CA GLU A 70 13.35 2.30 2.93
C GLU A 70 12.24 1.28 2.64
N ILE A 71 11.54 1.45 1.53
CA ILE A 71 10.57 0.50 0.99
C ILE A 71 11.28 -0.30 -0.11
N ALA A 72 11.41 -1.61 0.10
CA ALA A 72 11.96 -2.51 -0.92
C ALA A 72 10.89 -2.84 -1.98
N ASP A 73 11.33 -3.38 -3.12
CA ASP A 73 10.44 -3.67 -4.23
C ASP A 73 9.42 -4.78 -3.93
N ALA A 74 9.70 -5.67 -2.98
CA ALA A 74 8.73 -6.65 -2.49
C ALA A 74 7.63 -6.01 -1.63
N ASP A 75 8.01 -5.00 -0.83
CA ASP A 75 7.16 -4.42 0.21
C ASP A 75 6.20 -3.34 -0.31
N PHE A 76 6.38 -2.89 -1.56
CA PHE A 76 5.59 -1.79 -2.12
C PHE A 76 4.08 -2.01 -1.98
N ALA A 77 3.59 -3.23 -2.20
CA ALA A 77 2.15 -3.53 -2.10
C ALA A 77 1.65 -3.34 -0.66
N ILE A 78 2.37 -3.92 0.32
CA ILE A 78 2.10 -3.80 1.75
C ILE A 78 2.13 -2.34 2.17
N TRP A 79 3.20 -1.62 1.82
CA TRP A 79 3.37 -0.19 2.08
C TRP A 79 2.22 0.65 1.52
N TYR A 80 1.83 0.43 0.26
CA TYR A 80 0.78 1.19 -0.40
C TYR A 80 -0.60 1.00 0.26
N ARG A 81 -0.90 -0.20 0.78
CA ARG A 81 -2.13 -0.41 1.56
C ARG A 81 -2.02 0.23 2.95
N ASP A 82 -0.94 -0.02 3.68
CA ASP A 82 -0.79 0.47 5.06
C ASP A 82 -0.81 2.00 5.13
N ILE A 83 -0.16 2.71 4.19
CA ILE A 83 -0.20 4.18 4.11
C ILE A 83 -1.57 4.76 3.72
N LEU A 84 -2.48 3.95 3.17
CA LEU A 84 -3.86 4.36 2.86
C LEU A 84 -4.87 3.98 3.94
N GLU A 85 -4.67 2.85 4.63
CA GLU A 85 -5.54 2.40 5.71
C GLU A 85 -5.20 3.07 7.05
N GLU A 86 -3.92 3.33 7.31
CA GLU A 86 -3.39 3.86 8.58
C GLU A 86 -2.49 5.08 8.35
N MET A 87 -2.97 6.01 7.51
CA MET A 87 -2.23 7.19 7.03
C MET A 87 -1.51 7.96 8.17
N ASP A 88 -2.15 8.10 9.33
CA ASP A 88 -1.63 8.86 10.47
C ASP A 88 -0.29 8.32 11.02
N LYS A 89 0.00 7.01 10.86
CA LYS A 89 1.33 6.41 11.17
C LYS A 89 2.47 7.03 10.38
N TYR A 90 2.18 7.50 9.17
CA TYR A 90 3.17 8.01 8.21
C TYR A 90 3.33 9.54 8.29
N SER A 91 2.54 10.23 9.12
CA SER A 91 2.53 11.70 9.15
C SER A 91 3.91 12.29 9.45
N GLY A 92 4.50 12.96 8.45
CA GLY A 92 5.82 13.56 8.55
C GLY A 92 7.01 12.61 8.34
N ALA A 93 6.79 11.31 8.16
CA ALA A 93 7.83 10.34 7.84
C ALA A 93 8.47 10.64 6.46
N VAL A 94 9.75 10.31 6.31
CA VAL A 94 10.43 10.35 5.01
C VAL A 94 10.53 8.94 4.47
N VAL A 95 9.93 8.68 3.31
CA VAL A 95 9.93 7.38 2.63
C VAL A 95 10.88 7.40 1.44
N ARG A 96 11.54 6.27 1.15
CA ARG A 96 12.27 6.05 -0.08
C ARG A 96 11.81 4.76 -0.76
N PHE A 97 11.35 4.87 -2.01
CA PHE A 97 10.77 3.76 -2.76
C PHE A 97 11.08 3.86 -4.25
N THR A 98 10.89 2.76 -4.99
CA THR A 98 10.97 2.73 -6.46
C THR A 98 9.55 2.73 -7.03
N GLY A 99 9.26 3.66 -7.92
CA GLY A 99 7.94 3.81 -8.54
C GLY A 99 8.00 4.08 -10.03
N LEU A 100 7.01 3.59 -10.76
CA LEU A 100 6.72 3.97 -12.13
C LEU A 100 6.02 5.33 -12.13
N THR A 101 6.54 6.30 -12.88
CA THR A 101 6.03 7.68 -12.93
C THR A 101 4.88 7.88 -13.92
N ALA A 102 3.81 8.54 -13.49
CA ALA A 102 2.78 9.08 -14.38
C ALA A 102 2.78 10.62 -14.35
N ILE A 103 3.11 11.24 -15.50
CA ILE A 103 3.12 12.69 -15.70
C ILE A 103 2.04 12.98 -16.75
N SER A 104 1.16 13.94 -16.47
CA SER A 104 0.05 14.28 -17.36
C SER A 104 -0.36 15.73 -17.19
N GLY A 105 -0.72 16.40 -18.28
CA GLY A 105 -1.31 17.76 -18.23
C GLY A 105 -2.68 17.83 -17.54
N LYS A 106 -3.26 16.70 -17.12
CA LYS A 106 -4.44 16.64 -16.25
C LYS A 106 -4.13 16.80 -14.76
N LEU A 107 -2.87 16.64 -14.36
CA LEU A 107 -2.44 16.84 -12.97
C LEU A 107 -2.14 18.33 -12.73
N PRO A 108 -2.25 18.83 -11.49
CA PRO A 108 -1.83 20.19 -11.16
C PRO A 108 -0.35 20.42 -11.48
N THR A 109 0.03 21.66 -11.79
CA THR A 109 1.43 22.04 -12.01
C THR A 109 2.27 21.71 -10.76
N GLY A 110 3.40 21.03 -10.94
CA GLY A 110 4.23 20.54 -9.83
C GLY A 110 3.81 19.18 -9.27
N CYS A 111 2.77 18.55 -9.82
CA CYS A 111 2.35 17.20 -9.45
C CYS A 111 2.74 16.15 -10.50
N PHE A 112 3.09 14.96 -10.01
CA PHE A 112 3.10 13.71 -10.78
C PHE A 112 2.52 12.58 -9.90
N LEU A 113 2.24 11.42 -10.47
CA LEU A 113 1.95 10.22 -9.68
C LEU A 113 3.18 9.31 -9.69
N ALA A 114 3.45 8.67 -8.56
CA ALA A 114 4.41 7.57 -8.48
C ALA A 114 3.77 6.37 -7.82
N GLY A 115 3.93 5.20 -8.43
CA GLY A 115 3.27 4.00 -7.98
C GLY A 115 3.69 2.77 -8.75
N ARG A 116 3.00 1.65 -8.53
CA ARG A 116 3.25 0.40 -9.24
C ARG A 116 1.94 -0.26 -9.61
N HIS A 117 2.00 -1.14 -10.60
CA HIS A 117 0.91 -2.08 -10.83
C HIS A 117 0.87 -3.05 -9.65
N VAL A 118 -0.22 -3.06 -8.89
CA VAL A 118 -0.43 -3.95 -7.74
C VAL A 118 -1.50 -4.96 -8.12
N MET A 119 -1.23 -6.25 -7.85
CA MET A 119 -2.21 -7.32 -7.95
C MET A 119 -2.85 -7.53 -6.58
N THR A 120 -4.10 -7.10 -6.38
CA THR A 120 -4.73 -7.21 -5.05
C THR A 120 -5.26 -8.62 -4.78
N CYS A 121 -5.90 -9.26 -5.77
CA CYS A 121 -6.39 -10.64 -5.63
C CYS A 121 -6.08 -11.59 -6.81
N CYS A 122 -6.05 -11.10 -8.05
CA CYS A 122 -5.75 -11.90 -9.24
C CYS A 122 -5.21 -11.04 -10.39
N ALA A 123 -4.74 -11.68 -11.46
CA ALA A 123 -4.18 -10.98 -12.62
C ALA A 123 -5.17 -10.08 -13.38
N GLU A 124 -6.49 -10.30 -13.22
CA GLU A 124 -7.53 -9.40 -13.77
C GLU A 124 -7.70 -8.13 -12.92
N ASP A 125 -7.23 -8.14 -11.67
CA ASP A 125 -7.31 -7.06 -10.67
C ASP A 125 -5.92 -6.42 -10.46
N ILE A 126 -5.22 -6.16 -11.57
CA ILE A 126 -3.98 -5.40 -11.60
C ILE A 126 -4.30 -3.93 -11.88
N ALA A 127 -4.13 -3.08 -10.87
CA ALA A 127 -4.37 -1.64 -10.97
C ALA A 127 -3.07 -0.84 -10.75
N TYR A 128 -2.95 0.32 -11.41
CA TYR A 128 -1.86 1.26 -11.13
C TYR A 128 -2.14 2.00 -9.81
N SER A 129 -1.53 1.48 -8.75
CA SER A 129 -1.63 1.94 -7.37
C SER A 129 -0.54 2.95 -7.10
N ALA A 130 -0.94 4.23 -6.98
CA ALA A 130 -0.01 5.36 -6.97
C ALA A 130 -0.42 6.46 -6.00
N LEU A 131 0.59 7.17 -5.50
CA LEU A 131 0.44 8.34 -4.65
C LEU A 131 0.78 9.62 -5.43
N VAL A 132 0.22 10.73 -4.99
CA VAL A 132 0.51 12.06 -5.52
C VAL A 132 1.86 12.50 -4.99
N CYS A 133 2.78 12.79 -5.91
CA CYS A 133 4.06 13.38 -5.62
C CYS A 133 4.06 14.85 -6.04
N GLU A 134 4.47 15.72 -5.12
CA GLU A 134 4.67 17.14 -5.38
C GLU A 134 6.17 17.48 -5.39
N TRP A 135 6.60 18.18 -6.44
CA TRP A 135 7.97 18.64 -6.61
C TRP A 135 8.03 19.91 -7.45
N ALA A 136 9.20 20.55 -7.51
CA ALA A 136 9.34 21.76 -8.31
C ALA A 136 9.12 21.45 -9.81
N PRO A 137 8.27 22.19 -10.56
CA PRO A 137 7.92 21.86 -11.94
C PRO A 137 9.13 21.72 -12.89
N GLU A 138 10.15 22.54 -12.68
CA GLU A 138 11.43 22.51 -13.39
C GLU A 138 12.24 21.24 -13.09
N LEU A 139 12.21 20.75 -11.85
CA LEU A 139 12.87 19.49 -11.46
C LEU A 139 12.14 18.28 -12.05
N ILE A 140 10.81 18.30 -12.07
CA ILE A 140 10.00 17.28 -12.76
C ILE A 140 10.38 17.21 -14.25
N ARG A 141 10.40 18.36 -14.95
CA ARG A 141 10.71 18.41 -16.40
C ARG A 141 12.13 17.99 -16.75
N SER A 142 13.09 18.19 -15.84
CA SER A 142 14.51 17.91 -16.10
C SER A 142 14.95 16.51 -15.65
N ASN A 143 14.33 15.94 -14.61
CA ASN A 143 14.76 14.67 -14.02
C ASN A 143 13.80 13.51 -14.31
N LEU A 144 12.52 13.77 -14.62
CA LEU A 144 11.50 12.73 -14.73
C LEU A 144 10.96 12.62 -16.16
N GLN A 145 10.72 11.38 -16.57
CA GLN A 145 10.02 11.02 -17.81
C GLN A 145 8.72 10.28 -17.46
N HIS A 146 7.80 10.17 -18.43
CA HIS A 146 6.57 9.42 -18.24
C HIS A 146 6.79 7.91 -18.45
N ARG A 147 6.26 7.08 -17.55
CA ARG A 147 6.38 5.61 -17.53
C ARG A 147 7.82 5.13 -17.33
N THR A 148 8.53 5.79 -16.43
CA THR A 148 9.93 5.45 -16.12
C THR A 148 10.06 5.04 -14.66
N TRP A 149 10.86 4.01 -14.41
CA TRP A 149 11.20 3.59 -13.04
C TRP A 149 12.11 4.65 -12.40
N THR A 150 11.67 5.16 -11.26
CA THR A 150 12.28 6.30 -10.57
C THR A 150 12.45 5.94 -9.10
N ARG A 151 13.65 6.14 -8.54
CA ARG A 151 13.87 6.06 -7.08
C ARG A 151 13.53 7.43 -6.50
N ILE A 152 12.60 7.47 -5.56
CA ILE A 152 12.01 8.70 -5.01
C ILE A 152 12.23 8.69 -3.51
N THR A 153 12.76 9.81 -2.97
CA THR A 153 12.77 10.10 -1.53
C THR A 153 11.81 11.27 -1.28
N ALA A 154 10.81 11.10 -0.43
CA ALA A 154 9.78 12.11 -0.19
C ALA A 154 9.31 12.12 1.27
N LYS A 155 8.92 13.30 1.76
CA LYS A 155 8.22 13.44 3.05
C LYS A 155 6.72 13.26 2.85
N VAL A 156 6.08 12.46 3.68
CA VAL A 156 4.62 12.27 3.69
C VAL A 156 3.96 13.44 4.43
N GLU A 157 3.08 14.18 3.76
CA GLU A 157 2.23 15.22 4.35
C GLU A 157 0.75 14.82 4.21
N LEU A 158 0.03 14.67 5.33
CA LEU A 158 -1.39 14.29 5.33
C LEU A 158 -2.28 15.53 5.20
N ARG A 159 -2.85 15.74 4.01
CA ARG A 159 -3.63 16.95 3.72
C ARG A 159 -4.71 16.71 2.67
N PHE A 160 -5.61 17.66 2.50
CA PHE A 160 -6.52 17.66 1.36
C PHE A 160 -5.72 17.87 0.07
N HIS A 161 -6.00 17.08 -0.97
CA HIS A 161 -5.43 17.29 -2.29
C HIS A 161 -6.48 17.06 -3.38
N THR A 162 -6.48 17.91 -4.41
CA THR A 162 -7.54 17.94 -5.45
C THR A 162 -7.62 16.65 -6.25
N VAL A 163 -6.49 15.97 -6.51
CA VAL A 163 -6.44 14.66 -7.17
C VAL A 163 -7.15 13.56 -6.36
N TYR A 164 -7.21 13.69 -5.03
CA TYR A 164 -7.92 12.74 -4.16
C TYR A 164 -9.36 13.14 -3.87
N GLY A 165 -9.69 14.44 -3.93
CA GLY A 165 -10.97 14.99 -3.47
C GLY A 165 -11.23 14.85 -1.96
N ARG A 166 -10.22 14.42 -1.18
CA ARG A 166 -10.27 14.17 0.26
C ARG A 166 -8.91 14.37 0.93
N ARG A 167 -8.85 14.26 2.26
CA ARG A 167 -7.58 14.13 3.02
C ARG A 167 -6.89 12.83 2.62
N GLY A 168 -5.60 12.89 2.33
CA GLY A 168 -4.77 11.73 1.97
C GLY A 168 -3.27 12.02 2.08
N PRO A 169 -2.41 11.01 1.89
CA PRO A 169 -0.96 11.17 1.93
C PRO A 169 -0.45 11.81 0.63
N VAL A 170 0.13 13.01 0.72
CA VAL A 170 0.84 13.67 -0.37
C VAL A 170 2.33 13.52 -0.15
N LEU A 171 3.07 13.09 -1.17
CA LEU A 171 4.50 12.86 -1.12
C LEU A 171 5.25 14.11 -1.59
N LYS A 172 5.75 14.91 -0.66
CA LYS A 172 6.58 16.08 -0.95
C LYS A 172 8.01 15.63 -1.23
N VAL A 173 8.38 15.65 -2.51
CA VAL A 173 9.63 15.07 -3.00
C VAL A 173 10.83 15.88 -2.53
N ILE A 174 11.79 15.19 -1.93
CA ILE A 174 13.11 15.71 -1.54
C ILE A 174 14.09 15.47 -2.68
N SER A 175 14.10 14.25 -3.23
CA SER A 175 14.88 13.88 -4.41
C SER A 175 14.17 12.80 -5.23
N ALA A 176 14.34 12.85 -6.55
CA ALA A 176 13.92 11.79 -7.44
C ALA A 176 14.90 11.69 -8.61
N GLY A 177 15.17 10.47 -9.07
CA GLY A 177 16.10 10.20 -10.17
C GLY A 177 15.96 8.78 -10.72
N PRO A 178 16.80 8.37 -11.68
CA PRO A 178 16.74 7.06 -12.30
C PRO A 178 16.67 5.93 -11.27
N GLY A 179 15.63 5.08 -11.37
CA GLY A 179 15.47 3.89 -10.56
C GLY A 179 15.68 2.64 -11.40
N GLU A 180 16.20 1.58 -10.78
CA GLU A 180 16.24 0.28 -11.44
C GLU A 180 14.83 -0.29 -11.62
N LYS A 181 14.66 -1.09 -12.67
CA LYS A 181 13.41 -1.80 -12.91
C LYS A 181 13.28 -2.96 -11.91
N PRO A 182 12.21 -3.04 -11.09
CA PRO A 182 12.01 -4.15 -10.17
C PRO A 182 11.97 -5.52 -10.88
N ALA A 183 12.56 -6.55 -10.26
CA ALA A 183 12.62 -7.91 -10.83
C ALA A 183 11.23 -8.51 -11.12
N LYS A 184 10.25 -8.24 -10.24
CA LYS A 184 8.81 -8.39 -10.52
C LYS A 184 8.25 -7.00 -10.76
N GLU A 185 7.73 -6.69 -11.95
CA GLU A 185 7.12 -5.36 -12.22
C GLU A 185 5.84 -5.13 -11.40
N VAL A 186 4.97 -6.15 -11.39
CA VAL A 186 3.74 -6.17 -10.60
C VAL A 186 4.09 -6.49 -9.15
N ALA A 187 3.63 -5.64 -8.23
CA ALA A 187 3.78 -5.84 -6.79
C ALA A 187 2.65 -6.74 -6.26
N THR A 188 3.02 -7.66 -5.36
CA THR A 188 2.15 -8.69 -4.76
C THR A 188 2.24 -8.63 -3.24
N PHE A 189 1.30 -9.26 -2.54
CA PHE A 189 1.29 -9.38 -1.08
C PHE A 189 1.96 -10.68 -0.58
N TYR A 190 2.73 -11.33 -1.46
CA TYR A 190 3.39 -12.63 -1.32
C TYR A 190 4.58 -12.74 -2.29
#